data_AF-A0A3N5P2U6-F1
#
_entry.id   AF-A0A3N5P2U6-F1
#
_cell.length_a   1.000
_cell.length_b   1.000
_cell.length_c   1.000
_cell.angle_alpha   90.00
_cell.angle_beta   90.00
_cell.angle_gamma   90.00
#
_symmetry.space_group_name_H-M   'P 1'
#
loop_
_entity.id
_entity.type
_entity.pdbx_description
1 polymer ?
#
loop_
_entity_poly.entity_id
_entity_poly.type
_entity_poly.pdbx_seq_one_letter_code
_entity_poly.pdbx_strand_id
1 'polypeptide(L)'
;MPFVITDPCIETKDTACVDVCPVDCIHPRKDEPEFAEMHMLYIHPEECIDCGACVPACPVAAIYDSHDSTPASQKDLIEANTVYRNGDADAMAQAEAIVQAHVASHPELMAIPGKERAAAHS
;
A
#
# COMPACT_ATOMS: atom_id res chain seq x y z
N MET A 1 7.13 7.45 12.21
CA MET A 1 7.18 6.07 11.65
C MET A 1 6.43 6.17 10.35
N PRO A 2 6.94 5.57 9.27
CA PRO A 2 6.36 5.75 7.96
C PRO A 2 4.91 5.28 7.91
N PHE A 3 4.16 5.93 7.04
CA PHE A 3 2.80 5.53 6.71
C PHE A 3 2.84 4.23 5.88
N VAL A 4 1.79 3.43 5.98
CA VAL A 4 1.73 2.09 5.35
C VAL A 4 0.48 1.98 4.51
N ILE A 5 0.63 1.56 3.25
CA ILE A 5 -0.50 1.21 2.38
C ILE A 5 -0.83 -0.28 2.58
N THR A 6 -2.12 -0.60 2.67
CA THR A 6 -2.62 -1.93 3.04
C THR A 6 -3.64 -2.49 2.04
N ASP A 7 -4.29 -3.59 2.42
CA ASP A 7 -5.17 -4.40 1.59
C ASP A 7 -6.28 -3.65 0.83
N PRO A 8 -6.82 -2.50 1.28
CA PRO A 8 -7.86 -1.82 0.51
C PRO A 8 -7.33 -1.29 -0.82
N CYS A 9 -6.01 -1.07 -0.95
CA CYS A 9 -5.36 -0.61 -2.16
C CYS A 9 -5.24 -1.68 -3.25
N ILE A 10 -5.22 -2.97 -2.88
CA ILE A 10 -5.03 -4.10 -3.79
C ILE A 10 -6.09 -4.06 -4.90
N GLU A 11 -5.70 -4.03 -6.17
CA GLU A 11 -6.56 -3.85 -7.36
C GLU A 11 -7.35 -2.54 -7.44
N THR A 12 -7.28 -1.66 -6.44
CA THR A 12 -7.93 -0.33 -6.48
C THR A 12 -7.03 0.70 -7.14
N LYS A 13 -5.78 0.81 -6.67
CA LYS A 13 -4.71 1.63 -7.27
C LYS A 13 -5.14 3.01 -7.77
N ASP A 14 -5.92 3.74 -6.96
CA ASP A 14 -6.57 5.00 -7.35
C ASP A 14 -5.59 6.15 -7.64
N THR A 15 -4.50 6.21 -6.86
CA THR A 15 -3.38 7.17 -6.91
C THR A 15 -3.64 8.59 -6.41
N ALA A 16 -4.79 8.94 -5.83
CA ALA A 16 -4.99 10.27 -5.22
C ALA A 16 -3.97 10.62 -4.11
N CYS A 17 -3.41 9.61 -3.43
CA CYS A 17 -2.37 9.79 -2.43
C CYS A 17 -1.03 10.25 -3.02
N VAL A 18 -0.74 9.92 -4.29
CA VAL A 18 0.48 10.32 -4.99
C VAL A 18 0.49 11.84 -5.19
N ASP A 19 -0.63 12.40 -5.64
CA ASP A 19 -0.76 13.83 -5.97
C ASP A 19 -0.58 14.78 -4.78
N VAL A 20 -0.72 14.26 -3.54
CA VAL A 20 -0.63 15.03 -2.31
C VAL A 20 0.67 14.77 -1.53
N CYS A 21 1.52 13.85 -2.00
CA CYS A 21 2.77 13.52 -1.31
C CYS A 21 3.83 14.61 -1.58
N PRO A 22 4.33 15.33 -0.57
CA PRO A 22 5.27 16.45 -0.79
C PRO A 22 6.70 16.02 -1.15
N VAL A 23 7.00 14.73 -1.04
CA VAL A 23 8.33 14.14 -1.24
C VAL A 23 8.30 13.01 -2.26
N ASP A 24 7.19 12.84 -2.99
CA ASP A 24 7.01 11.85 -4.06
C ASP A 24 7.31 10.38 -3.68
N CYS A 25 7.24 10.02 -2.40
CA CYS A 25 7.64 8.70 -1.88
C CYS A 25 6.61 7.56 -2.08
N ILE A 26 5.63 7.70 -2.98
CA ILE A 26 4.55 6.72 -3.18
C ILE A 26 4.59 6.16 -4.61
N HIS A 27 4.75 4.85 -4.72
CA HIS A 27 5.02 4.15 -5.97
C HIS A 27 4.28 2.80 -6.05
N PRO A 28 4.04 2.24 -7.24
CA PRO A 28 4.28 2.86 -8.53
C PRO A 28 3.24 3.94 -8.86
N ARG A 29 3.66 4.96 -9.60
CA ARG A 29 2.78 6.00 -10.16
C ARG A 29 2.22 5.56 -11.51
N LYS A 30 1.12 6.17 -11.97
CA LYS A 30 0.45 5.80 -13.25
C LYS A 30 1.36 5.92 -14.49
N ASP A 31 2.38 6.76 -14.42
CA ASP A 31 3.36 6.99 -15.48
C ASP A 31 4.58 6.03 -15.41
N GLU A 32 4.64 5.19 -14.38
CA GLU A 32 5.70 4.20 -14.18
C GLU A 32 5.28 2.82 -14.72
N PRO A 33 6.17 2.09 -15.43
CA PRO A 33 5.83 0.80 -16.05
C PRO A 33 5.38 -0.25 -15.02
N GLU A 34 5.94 -0.21 -13.81
CA GLU A 34 5.64 -1.10 -12.70
C GLU A 34 4.19 -0.97 -12.23
N PHE A 35 3.51 0.14 -12.57
CA PHE A 35 2.10 0.32 -12.26
C PHE A 35 1.22 -0.72 -12.93
N ALA A 36 1.62 -1.33 -14.05
CA ALA A 36 0.84 -2.42 -14.64
C ALA A 36 1.05 -3.76 -13.91
N GLU A 37 2.17 -3.93 -13.23
CA GLU A 37 2.65 -5.21 -12.71
C GLU A 37 2.32 -5.42 -11.23
N MET A 38 2.37 -4.34 -10.44
CA MET A 38 2.13 -4.40 -8.99
C MET A 38 0.63 -4.40 -8.67
N HIS A 39 0.20 -5.17 -7.69
CA HIS A 39 -1.23 -5.20 -7.28
C HIS A 39 -1.63 -4.03 -6.39
N MET A 40 -0.69 -3.27 -5.83
CA MET A 40 -0.96 -2.11 -4.98
C MET A 40 0.15 -1.04 -5.08
N LEU A 41 -0.07 0.09 -4.40
CA LEU A 41 0.95 1.12 -4.18
C LEU A 41 1.66 0.88 -2.84
N TYR A 42 2.84 1.44 -2.71
CA TYR A 42 3.78 1.32 -1.60
C TYR A 42 4.31 2.70 -1.22
N ILE A 43 4.52 2.91 0.08
CA ILE A 43 5.18 4.10 0.63
C ILE A 43 6.62 3.76 0.98
N HIS A 44 7.57 4.53 0.46
CA HIS A 44 8.98 4.35 0.76
C HIS A 44 9.28 4.81 2.21
N PRO A 45 9.68 3.89 3.12
CA PRO A 45 9.70 4.18 4.56
C PRO A 45 10.77 5.19 4.98
N GLU A 46 11.89 5.30 4.25
CA GLU A 46 12.94 6.27 4.60
C GLU A 46 12.76 7.65 3.95
N GLU A 47 11.88 7.76 2.97
CA GLU A 47 11.59 9.04 2.29
C GLU A 47 10.33 9.69 2.86
N CYS A 48 9.42 8.87 3.41
CA CYS A 48 8.25 9.35 4.11
C CYS A 48 8.65 10.29 5.27
N ILE A 49 8.18 11.53 5.22
CA ILE A 49 8.43 12.57 6.25
C ILE A 49 7.29 12.70 7.27
N ASP A 50 6.44 11.68 7.37
CA ASP A 50 5.30 11.62 8.30
C ASP A 50 4.31 12.81 8.22
N CYS A 51 4.10 13.39 7.02
CA CYS A 51 3.25 14.58 6.87
C CYS A 51 1.73 14.33 6.96
N GLY A 52 1.28 13.08 6.73
CA GLY A 52 -0.12 12.66 6.84
C GLY A 52 -1.08 13.11 5.74
N ALA A 53 -0.61 13.82 4.70
CA ALA A 53 -1.48 14.32 3.62
C ALA A 53 -2.17 13.19 2.81
N CYS A 54 -1.52 12.02 2.69
CA CYS A 54 -2.01 10.89 1.90
C CYS A 54 -3.21 10.17 2.52
N VAL A 55 -3.34 10.13 3.86
CA VAL A 55 -4.40 9.40 4.56
C VAL A 55 -5.81 9.88 4.18
N PRO A 56 -6.16 11.17 4.32
CA PRO A 56 -7.49 11.65 3.94
C PRO A 56 -7.71 11.66 2.42
N ALA A 57 -6.65 11.60 1.61
CA ALA A 57 -6.75 11.60 0.16
C ALA A 57 -7.12 10.22 -0.40
N CYS A 58 -6.85 9.12 0.31
CA CYS A 58 -7.14 7.78 -0.17
C CYS A 58 -8.66 7.47 -0.12
N PRO A 59 -9.35 7.27 -1.26
CA PRO A 59 -10.80 7.11 -1.29
C PRO A 59 -11.29 5.79 -0.67
N VAL A 60 -10.40 4.82 -0.52
CA VAL A 60 -10.65 3.50 0.10
C VAL A 60 -10.02 3.34 1.47
N ALA A 61 -9.50 4.43 2.06
CA ALA A 61 -8.90 4.41 3.40
C ALA A 61 -7.82 3.31 3.59
N ALA A 62 -6.96 3.10 2.59
CA ALA A 62 -5.93 2.05 2.61
C ALA A 62 -4.68 2.40 3.44
N ILE A 63 -4.57 3.63 3.95
CA ILE A 63 -3.31 4.15 4.48
C ILE A 63 -3.42 4.33 6.00
N TYR A 64 -2.54 3.66 6.73
CA TYR A 64 -2.41 3.81 8.18
C TYR A 64 -1.23 4.72 8.54
N ASP A 65 -1.38 5.45 9.63
CA ASP A 65 -0.41 6.43 10.14
C ASP A 65 0.80 5.81 10.85
N SER A 66 0.76 4.52 11.13
CA SER A 66 1.87 3.79 11.74
C SER A 66 1.72 2.27 11.61
N HIS A 67 2.80 1.56 11.90
CA HIS A 67 2.80 0.11 12.02
C HIS A 67 1.92 -0.39 13.19
N ASP A 68 1.75 0.44 14.23
CA ASP A 68 0.98 0.09 15.43
C ASP A 68 -0.53 0.22 15.20
N SER A 69 -0.95 1.18 14.37
CA SER A 69 -2.34 1.36 13.96
C SER A 69 -2.77 0.44 12.80
N THR A 70 -1.80 -0.22 12.15
CA THR A 70 -2.07 -1.21 11.10
C THR A 70 -2.75 -2.45 11.70
N PRO A 71 -3.90 -2.89 11.17
CA PRO A 71 -4.61 -4.09 11.63
C PRO A 71 -3.73 -5.33 11.65
N ALA A 72 -3.99 -6.23 12.61
CA ALA A 72 -3.19 -7.46 12.78
C ALA A 72 -3.20 -8.35 11.52
N SER A 73 -4.32 -8.37 10.79
CA SER A 73 -4.52 -9.09 9.52
C SER A 73 -3.66 -8.55 8.37
N GLN A 74 -3.10 -7.35 8.49
CA GLN A 74 -2.41 -6.63 7.40
C GLN A 74 -0.94 -6.31 7.72
N LYS A 75 -0.40 -6.83 8.82
CA LYS A 75 0.97 -6.52 9.26
C LYS A 75 2.05 -7.04 8.32
N ASP A 76 1.74 -8.05 7.52
CA ASP A 76 2.58 -8.53 6.43
C ASP A 76 2.83 -7.45 5.36
N LEU A 77 1.85 -6.60 5.08
CA LEU A 77 1.97 -5.52 4.08
C LEU A 77 2.92 -4.39 4.51
N ILE A 78 3.25 -4.29 5.80
CA ILE A 78 4.32 -3.40 6.28
C ILE A 78 5.65 -3.79 5.64
N GLU A 79 5.94 -5.10 5.58
CA GLU A 79 7.15 -5.61 4.95
C GLU A 79 7.13 -5.35 3.45
N ALA A 80 5.98 -5.53 2.78
CA ALA A 80 5.84 -5.23 1.35
C ALA A 80 6.20 -3.76 1.02
N ASN A 81 5.69 -2.80 1.81
CA ASN A 81 6.04 -1.37 1.67
C ASN A 81 7.55 -1.15 1.91
N THR A 82 8.11 -1.84 2.90
CA THR A 82 9.53 -1.69 3.27
C THR A 82 10.47 -2.27 2.21
N VAL A 83 10.11 -3.39 1.60
CA VAL A 83 10.94 -4.10 0.63
C VAL A 83 10.93 -3.37 -0.71
N TYR A 84 9.81 -2.82 -1.16
CA TYR A 84 9.68 -2.13 -2.45
C TYR A 84 10.69 -0.97 -2.66
N ARG A 85 11.17 -0.40 -1.54
CA ARG A 85 12.09 0.72 -1.36
C ARG A 85 13.06 1.06 -2.52
N ASN A 86 13.82 0.12 -3.05
CA ASN A 86 14.97 0.45 -3.90
C ASN A 86 14.68 0.46 -5.41
N GLY A 87 13.47 0.07 -5.84
CA GLY A 87 13.12 -0.04 -7.25
C GLY A 87 13.95 -1.05 -8.05
N ASP A 88 14.75 -1.89 -7.37
CA ASP A 88 15.39 -3.03 -8.01
C ASP A 88 14.38 -4.16 -8.24
N ALA A 89 14.58 -4.92 -9.30
CA ALA A 89 13.61 -5.92 -9.74
C ALA A 89 13.37 -7.02 -8.69
N ASP A 90 14.39 -7.37 -7.91
CA ASP A 90 14.29 -8.43 -6.90
C ASP A 90 13.45 -7.98 -5.70
N ALA A 91 13.67 -6.74 -5.25
CA ALA A 91 12.89 -6.08 -4.21
C ALA A 91 11.41 -5.94 -4.63
N MET A 92 11.14 -5.49 -5.84
CA MET A 92 9.77 -5.38 -6.35
C MET A 92 9.09 -6.74 -6.45
N ALA A 93 9.80 -7.76 -6.93
CA ALA A 93 9.29 -9.13 -6.97
C ALA A 93 8.99 -9.69 -5.58
N GLN A 94 9.83 -9.39 -4.58
CA GLN A 94 9.61 -9.82 -3.21
C GLN A 94 8.41 -9.09 -2.57
N ALA A 95 8.26 -7.78 -2.77
CA ALA A 95 7.10 -7.03 -2.30
C ALA A 95 5.80 -7.60 -2.90
N GLU A 96 5.79 -7.84 -4.20
CA GLU A 96 4.67 -8.43 -4.92
C GLU A 96 4.35 -9.86 -4.42
N ALA A 97 5.36 -10.68 -4.10
CA ALA A 97 5.15 -12.01 -3.52
C ALA A 97 4.47 -11.95 -2.14
N ILE A 98 4.80 -10.95 -1.32
CA ILE A 98 4.11 -10.72 -0.03
C ILE A 98 2.65 -10.36 -0.27
N VAL A 99 2.36 -9.47 -1.22
CA VAL A 99 0.99 -9.08 -1.56
C VAL A 99 0.18 -10.29 -2.07
N GLN A 100 0.76 -11.13 -2.93
CA GLN A 100 0.10 -12.35 -3.40
C GLN A 100 -0.17 -13.35 -2.28
N ALA A 101 0.75 -13.48 -1.32
CA ALA A 101 0.54 -14.31 -0.13
C ALA A 101 -0.58 -13.74 0.76
N HIS A 102 -0.67 -12.41 0.89
CA HIS A 102 -1.76 -11.74 1.59
C HIS A 102 -3.11 -12.04 0.93
N VAL A 103 -3.19 -11.89 -0.40
CA VAL A 103 -4.40 -12.18 -1.19
C VAL A 103 -4.84 -13.63 -1.03
N ALA A 104 -3.88 -14.57 -1.07
CA ALA A 104 -4.15 -15.99 -0.91
C ALA A 104 -4.63 -16.37 0.50
N SER A 105 -4.21 -15.63 1.52
CA SER A 105 -4.61 -15.88 2.92
C SER A 105 -5.95 -15.24 3.30
N HIS A 106 -6.46 -14.28 2.53
CA HIS A 106 -7.69 -13.54 2.80
C HIS A 106 -8.67 -13.51 1.61
N PRO A 107 -9.07 -14.66 1.04
CA PRO A 107 -9.89 -14.69 -0.18
C PRO A 107 -11.27 -14.03 -0.01
N GLU A 108 -11.87 -14.10 1.18
CA GLU A 108 -13.14 -13.44 1.48
C GLU A 108 -13.04 -11.91 1.53
N LEU A 109 -11.93 -11.36 2.01
CA LEU A 109 -11.69 -9.92 1.99
C LEU A 109 -11.43 -9.47 0.55
N MET A 110 -10.65 -10.24 -0.23
CA MET A 110 -10.37 -9.90 -1.63
C MET A 110 -11.60 -10.00 -2.55
N ALA A 111 -12.69 -10.60 -2.09
CA ALA A 111 -13.95 -10.69 -2.83
C ALA A 111 -14.84 -9.43 -2.72
N ILE A 112 -14.54 -8.50 -1.80
CA ILE A 112 -15.31 -7.27 -1.60
C ILE A 112 -14.52 -6.04 -2.08
N PRO A 113 -15.20 -4.95 -2.48
CA PRO A 113 -14.53 -3.72 -2.92
C PRO A 113 -13.59 -3.12 -1.87
N GLY A 114 -12.52 -2.44 -2.30
CA GLY A 114 -11.51 -1.87 -1.40
C GLY A 114 -12.09 -1.02 -0.25
N LYS A 115 -13.08 -0.17 -0.54
CA LYS A 115 -13.75 0.64 0.49
C LYS A 115 -14.47 -0.22 1.54
N GLU A 116 -15.06 -1.34 1.14
CA GLU A 116 -15.73 -2.26 2.05
C GLU A 116 -14.70 -3.10 2.84
N ARG A 117 -13.56 -3.47 2.23
CA ARG A 117 -12.44 -4.10 2.93
C ARG A 117 -11.96 -3.24 4.09
N ALA A 118 -11.72 -1.95 3.86
CA ALA A 118 -11.26 -1.04 4.93
C ALA A 118 -12.22 -1.04 6.14
N ALA A 119 -13.53 -1.06 5.87
CA ALA A 119 -14.55 -1.13 6.92
C ALA A 119 -14.57 -2.48 7.67
N ALA A 120 -14.10 -3.56 7.04
CA ALA A 120 -14.03 -4.90 7.66
C ALA A 120 -12.89 -5.04 8.68
N HIS A 121 -11.89 -4.15 8.63
CA HIS A 121 -10.76 -4.12 9.57
C HIS A 121 -10.96 -3.11 10.72
N SER A 122 -12.14 -2.47 10.79
CA SER A 122 -12.53 -1.43 11.75
C SER A 122 -13.11 -1.99 13.06
#